data_AF-A0AAQ2C719-F1
#
_entry.id   AF-A0AAQ2C719-F1
#
_cell.length_a   1.000
_cell.length_b   1.000
_cell.length_c   1.000
_cell.angle_alpha   90.00
_cell.angle_beta   90.00
_cell.angle_gamma   90.00
#
_symmetry.space_group_name_H-M   'P 1'
#
loop_
_entity.id
_entity.type
_entity.pdbx_description
1 polymer ?
#
loop_
_entity_poly.entity_id
_entity_poly.type
_entity_poly.pdbx_seq_one_letter_code
_entity_poly.pdbx_strand_id
1 'polypeptide(L)' 'RYIKPDFVHVFVDGRIAEQGGPELADRLEDEGYDRFLTEANVG' A
#
# COMPACT_ATOMS: atom_id res chain seq x y z
N ARG A 1 15.93 -0.73 13.56
CA ARG A 1 16.43 0.40 12.75
C ARG A 1 15.33 0.70 11.73
N TYR A 2 14.54 1.75 11.94
CA TYR A 2 13.48 2.15 11.01
C TYR A 2 14.13 2.89 9.83
N ILE A 3 13.94 2.36 8.62
CA ILE A 3 14.32 3.05 7.39
C ILE A 3 13.06 3.75 6.90
N LYS A 4 13.09 5.08 6.88
CA LYS A 4 11.99 5.85 6.33
C LYS A 4 12.03 5.75 4.80
N PRO A 5 10.99 5.22 4.14
CA PRO A 5 10.94 5.22 2.69
C PRO A 5 10.72 6.64 2.17
N ASP A 6 11.36 6.98 1.05
CA ASP A 6 11.09 8.22 0.33
C ASP A 6 9.81 8.10 -0.51
N PHE A 7 9.52 6.89 -0.97
CA PHE A 7 8.36 6.59 -1.80
C PHE A 7 7.91 5.14 -1.60
N VAL A 8 6.60 4.93 -1.61
CA VAL A 8 5.93 3.65 -1.34
C VAL A 8 5.01 3.33 -2.51
N HIS A 9 5.09 2.10 -3.02
CA HIS A 9 4.17 1.56 -4.03
C HIS A 9 3.49 0.31 -3.48
N VAL A 10 2.16 0.26 -3.57
CA VAL A 10 1.35 -0.92 -3.20
C VAL A 10 0.94 -1.63 -4.47
N PHE A 11 1.33 -2.89 -4.59
CA PHE A 11 0.98 -3.75 -5.72
C PHE A 11 -0.10 -4.75 -5.32
N VAL A 12 -1.12 -4.86 -6.18
CA VAL A 12 -2.25 -5.79 -6.06
C VAL A 12 -2.51 -6.35 -7.45
N ASP A 13 -2.56 -7.68 -7.57
CA ASP A 13 -2.79 -8.39 -8.86
C ASP A 13 -1.92 -7.88 -10.02
N GLY A 14 -0.64 -7.64 -9.73
CA GLY A 14 0.35 -7.21 -10.72
C GLY A 14 0.16 -5.77 -11.21
N ARG A 15 -0.70 -4.96 -10.55
CA ARG A 15 -0.90 -3.54 -10.84
C ARG A 15 -0.63 -2.69 -9.60
N ILE A 16 -0.30 -1.42 -9.81
CA ILE A 16 -0.19 -0.45 -8.71
C ILE A 16 -1.60 -0.06 -8.28
N ALA A 17 -1.95 -0.36 -7.03
CA ALA A 17 -3.22 0.03 -6.44
C ALA A 17 -3.14 1.42 -5.77
N GLU A 18 -2.05 1.70 -5.06
CA GLU A 18 -1.77 3.01 -4.47
C GLU A 18 -0.28 3.28 -4.40
N GLN A 19 0.09 4.55 -4.41
CA GLN A 19 1.46 4.99 -4.24
C GLN A 19 1.51 6.35 -3.54
N GLY A 20 2.59 6.61 -2.80
CA GLY A 20 2.70 7.82 -1.98
C GLY A 20 4.03 7.93 -1.26
N GLY A 21 4.16 8.91 -0.38
CA GLY A 21 5.32 9.08 0.47
C GLY A 21 5.29 8.15 1.70
N PRO A 22 6.17 8.39 2.67
CA PRO A 22 6.26 7.60 3.90
C PRO A 22 4.96 7.50 4.70
N GLU A 23 4.08 8.49 4.60
CA GLU A 23 2.73 8.47 5.19
C GLU A 23 1.86 7.31 4.68
N LEU A 24 2.14 6.78 3.48
CA LEU A 24 1.47 5.57 3.02
C LEU A 24 1.95 4.34 3.79
N ALA A 25 3.24 4.26 4.13
CA ALA A 25 3.74 3.16 4.97
C ALA A 25 3.13 3.20 6.37
N ASP A 26 3.08 4.37 6.99
CA ASP A 26 2.49 4.54 8.33
C ASP A 26 1.01 4.08 8.33
N ARG A 27 0.24 4.46 7.30
CA ARG A 27 -1.16 4.01 7.15
C ARG A 27 -1.29 2.50 6.95
N LEU A 28 -0.40 1.88 6.18
CA LEU A 28 -0.41 0.43 5.98
C LEU A 28 -0.09 -0.33 7.27
N GLU A 29 0.77 0.22 8.13
CA GLU A 29 1.08 -0.36 9.44
C GLU A 29 -0.13 -0.29 10.39
N ASP A 30 -0.88 0.82 10.37
CA ASP A 30 -2.04 1.04 11.25
C ASP A 30 -3.31 0.33 10.78
N GLU A 31 -3.63 0.41 9.49
CA GLU A 31 -4.90 -0.06 8.92
C GLU A 31 -4.81 -1.46 8.28
N GLY A 32 -3.59 -1.94 8.00
CA GLY A 32 -3.37 -3.16 7.24
C GLY A 32 -3.69 -3.03 5.75
N TYR A 33 -3.82 -4.17 5.06
CA TYR A 33 -3.97 -4.23 3.59
C TYR A 33 -5.43 -4.44 3.13
N ASP A 34 -6.40 -4.45 4.03
CA ASP A 34 -7.78 -4.90 3.76
C ASP A 34 -8.47 -4.11 2.64
N ARG A 35 -8.21 -2.79 2.57
CA ARG A 35 -8.73 -1.90 1.52
C ARG A 35 -8.32 -2.31 0.11
N PHE A 36 -7.19 -3.01 -0.05
CA PHE A 36 -6.65 -3.44 -1.33
C PHE A 36 -7.15 -4.83 -1.76
N LEU A 37 -7.61 -5.65 -0.81
CA LEU A 37 -8.15 -6.98 -1.10
C LEU A 37 -9.50 -6.93 -1.84
N THR A 38 -10.22 -5.83 -1.71
CA THR A 38 -11.52 -5.63 -2.38
C THR A 38 -11.36 -5.25 -3.85
N GLU A 39 -10.32 -4.47 -4.19
CA GLU A 39 -10.05 -4.06 -5.58
C GLU A 39 -9.50 -5.20 -6.46
N ALA A 40 -8.83 -6.18 -5.85
CA ALA A 40 -8.28 -7.37 -6.52
C ALA A 40 -9.37 -8.23 -7.24
N ASN A 41 -10.63 -8.16 -6.80
CA ASN A 41 -11.68 -9.09 -7.25
C ASN A 41 -12.78 -8.48 -8.12
N VAL A 42 -12.59 -7.28 -8.67
CA VAL A 42 -13.55 -6.73 -9.65
C VAL A 42 -13.02 -7.00 -11.06
N GLY A 43 -13.42 -8.16 -11.60
CA GLY A 43 -13.27 -8.49 -13.01
C GLY A 43 -14.10 -7.60 -13.92
#